data_AF-A0AAU0NUF3-F1
#
_entry.id   AF-A0AAU0NUF3-F1
#
_cell.length_a   1.000
_cell.length_b   1.000
_cell.length_c   1.000
_cell.angle_alpha   90.00
_cell.angle_beta   90.00
_cell.angle_gamma   90.00
#
_symmetry.space_group_name_H-M   'P 1'
#
loop_
_entity.id
_entity.type
_entity.pdbx_description
1 polymer ?
#
loop_
_entity_poly.entity_id
_entity_poly.type
_entity_poly.pdbx_seq_one_letter_code
_entity_poly.pdbx_strand_id
1 'polypeptide(L)'
;MNKKLVTMFCTLVCTFGIAFTTTSQVQAKVKYVLVKDSTGVLYRYDYNSLKVAYALDKALYTDYTSKLTSEGPLAYYDDVNNFYVATKDIKLAYITQSGDFSMDAYTSSSNAKSLDMVAPVKEVSVDSTGKIVVTDVGNNDDSQTFDIENTY
;
A
#
# COMPACT_ATOMS: atom_id res chain seq x y z
N MET A 1 -47.21 -53.59 19.01
CA MET A 1 -46.79 -52.88 17.78
C MET A 1 -47.73 -51.71 17.58
N ASN A 2 -47.21 -50.55 17.12
CA ASN A 2 -47.84 -49.22 16.95
C ASN A 2 -47.50 -48.27 18.13
N LYS A 3 -46.44 -47.46 18.05
CA LYS A 3 -46.14 -46.27 17.21
C LYS A 3 -46.57 -44.96 17.90
N LYS A 4 -45.57 -44.38 18.60
CA LYS A 4 -45.24 -42.95 18.76
C LYS A 4 -46.35 -41.95 19.13
N LEU A 5 -46.28 -41.41 20.35
CA LEU A 5 -46.55 -39.99 20.60
C LEU A 5 -45.77 -39.56 21.86
N VAL A 6 -44.52 -39.14 21.70
CA VAL A 6 -43.79 -38.44 22.76
C VAL A 6 -43.94 -36.96 22.47
N THR A 7 -44.80 -36.34 23.27
CA THR A 7 -45.10 -34.91 23.28
C THR A 7 -43.84 -34.13 23.67
N MET A 8 -43.20 -33.56 22.66
CA MET A 8 -42.78 -32.16 22.57
C MET A 8 -42.72 -31.38 23.90
N PHE A 9 -41.50 -31.21 24.43
CA PHE A 9 -41.06 -29.99 25.12
C PHE A 9 -39.53 -30.01 25.10
N CYS A 10 -38.93 -29.38 24.09
CA CYS A 10 -37.53 -29.01 24.17
C CYS A 10 -37.45 -27.50 24.00
N THR A 11 -36.99 -26.91 25.09
CA THR A 11 -36.99 -25.50 25.42
C THR A 11 -36.23 -24.68 24.38
N LEU A 12 -36.88 -23.60 24.00
CA LEU A 12 -36.33 -22.43 23.33
C LEU A 12 -34.97 -22.04 23.91
N VAL A 13 -33.90 -22.25 23.14
CA VAL A 13 -32.67 -21.46 23.22
C VAL A 13 -32.24 -21.14 21.79
N CYS A 14 -32.89 -20.16 21.18
CA CYS A 14 -32.28 -19.44 20.06
C CYS A 14 -31.20 -18.54 20.66
N THR A 15 -30.04 -19.11 21.00
CA THR A 15 -28.82 -18.30 21.08
C THR A 15 -28.59 -17.75 19.68
N PHE A 16 -28.97 -16.49 19.49
CA PHE A 16 -28.43 -15.62 18.47
C PHE A 16 -26.91 -15.58 18.67
N GLY A 17 -26.21 -16.56 18.12
CA GLY A 17 -24.81 -16.40 17.78
C GLY A 17 -24.78 -15.40 16.64
N ILE A 18 -24.67 -14.11 16.96
CA ILE A 18 -24.17 -13.13 16.01
C ILE A 18 -22.75 -13.62 15.71
N ALA A 19 -22.60 -14.36 14.61
CA ALA A 19 -21.31 -14.56 14.01
C ALA A 19 -20.88 -13.17 13.52
N PHE A 20 -20.24 -12.40 14.40
CA PHE A 20 -19.34 -11.36 14.00
C PHE A 20 -18.19 -12.08 13.28
N THR A 21 -18.39 -12.38 12.00
CA THR A 21 -17.25 -12.54 11.11
C THR A 21 -16.69 -11.14 10.93
N THR A 22 -15.85 -10.70 11.85
CA THR A 22 -14.86 -9.67 11.54
C THR A 22 -13.96 -10.29 10.48
N THR A 23 -14.35 -10.13 9.22
CA THR A 23 -13.52 -10.48 8.08
C THR A 23 -12.37 -9.48 8.08
N SER A 24 -11.26 -9.92 8.67
CA SER A 24 -9.90 -9.53 8.37
C SER A 24 -9.64 -8.02 8.24
N GLN A 25 -9.27 -7.37 9.35
CA GLN A 25 -8.31 -6.26 9.24
C GLN A 25 -6.98 -6.87 8.78
N VAL A 26 -6.69 -6.83 7.47
CA VAL A 26 -5.37 -7.18 6.94
C VAL A 26 -4.91 -6.06 6.01
N GLN A 27 -4.03 -5.27 6.61
CA GLN A 27 -2.80 -4.65 6.08
C GLN A 27 -2.94 -3.58 4.98
N ALA A 28 -2.28 -2.46 5.24
CA ALA A 28 -2.09 -1.41 4.25
C ALA A 28 -1.33 -2.01 3.05
N LYS A 29 -2.02 -2.20 1.92
CA LYS A 29 -1.44 -2.82 0.72
C LYS A 29 -0.40 -1.94 0.06
N VAL A 30 -0.65 -0.63 0.07
CA VAL A 30 0.38 0.35 -0.28
C VAL A 30 1.17 0.73 0.96
N LYS A 31 2.40 0.23 1.04
CA LYS A 31 3.30 0.47 2.18
C LYS A 31 4.11 1.74 2.03
N TYR A 32 4.65 2.00 0.84
CA TYR A 32 5.48 3.17 0.58
C TYR A 32 4.97 3.99 -0.60
N VAL A 33 5.20 5.30 -0.55
CA VAL A 33 5.16 6.18 -1.73
C VAL A 33 6.58 6.58 -2.08
N LEU A 34 6.88 6.59 -3.38
CA LEU A 34 8.17 6.92 -3.94
C LEU A 34 8.08 8.29 -4.63
N VAL A 35 9.05 9.16 -4.35
CA VAL A 35 9.22 10.45 -5.02
C VAL A 35 10.62 10.55 -5.59
N LYS A 36 10.77 11.34 -6.66
CA LYS A 36 12.05 11.67 -7.26
C LYS A 36 12.22 13.18 -7.20
N ASP A 37 13.27 13.64 -6.54
CA ASP A 37 13.55 15.07 -6.48
C ASP A 37 14.07 15.61 -7.82
N SER A 38 14.27 16.94 -7.91
CA SER A 38 14.75 17.61 -9.12
C SER A 38 16.17 17.22 -9.53
N THR A 39 16.95 16.62 -8.62
CA THR A 39 18.30 16.13 -8.88
C THR A 39 18.32 14.66 -9.33
N GLY A 40 17.17 14.00 -9.30
CA GLY A 40 17.02 12.59 -9.67
C GLY A 40 17.17 11.60 -8.52
N VAL A 41 17.34 12.08 -7.28
CA VAL A 41 17.44 11.21 -6.10
C VAL A 41 16.06 10.69 -5.71
N LEU A 42 16.00 9.40 -5.38
CA LEU A 42 14.77 8.71 -5.03
C LEU A 42 14.60 8.63 -3.51
N TYR A 43 13.39 8.94 -3.05
CA TYR A 43 13.01 8.87 -1.65
C TYR A 43 11.72 8.07 -1.49
N ARG A 44 11.68 7.18 -0.51
CA ARG A 44 10.47 6.48 -0.09
C ARG A 44 10.01 6.98 1.28
N TYR A 45 8.71 7.10 1.43
CA TYR A 45 8.03 7.48 2.66
C TYR A 45 7.01 6.40 3.00
N ASP A 46 6.89 6.03 4.27
CA ASP A 46 5.79 5.18 4.73
C ASP A 46 4.45 5.89 4.47
N TYR A 47 3.57 5.21 3.74
CA TYR A 47 2.35 5.80 3.22
C TYR A 47 1.35 6.15 4.33
N ASN A 48 1.27 5.32 5.38
CA ASN A 48 0.40 5.59 6.52
C ASN A 48 0.93 6.75 7.38
N SER A 49 2.25 6.81 7.56
CA SER A 49 2.92 7.90 8.28
C SER A 49 2.66 9.23 7.59
N LEU A 50 2.64 9.28 6.25
CA LEU A 50 2.25 10.48 5.51
C LEU A 50 0.78 10.87 5.71
N LYS A 51 -0.15 9.90 5.76
CA LYS A 51 -1.57 10.19 6.06
C LYS A 51 -1.72 10.82 7.45
N VAL A 52 -0.99 10.30 8.44
CA VAL A 52 -0.97 10.84 9.81
C VAL A 52 -0.31 12.22 9.84
N ALA A 53 0.84 12.38 9.18
CA ALA A 53 1.58 13.63 9.10
C ALA A 53 0.78 14.77 8.45
N TYR A 54 0.01 14.46 7.40
CA TYR A 54 -0.90 15.42 6.78
C TYR A 54 -1.91 16.01 7.79
N ALA A 55 -2.37 15.21 8.76
CA ALA A 55 -3.36 15.61 9.74
C ALA A 55 -2.78 16.23 11.02
N LEU A 56 -1.60 15.79 11.46
CA LEU A 56 -1.06 16.10 12.79
C LEU A 56 0.33 16.74 12.75
N ASP A 57 1.31 16.01 12.21
CA ASP A 57 2.73 16.38 12.22
C ASP A 57 3.22 16.73 10.81
N LYS A 58 3.33 18.03 10.55
CA LYS A 58 3.65 18.53 9.22
C LYS A 58 5.09 18.30 8.81
N ALA A 59 6.02 17.90 9.68
CA ALA A 59 7.44 17.81 9.31
C ALA A 59 7.66 16.81 8.16
N LEU A 60 7.17 15.58 8.32
CA LEU A 60 7.29 14.54 7.29
C LEU A 60 6.56 14.94 6.00
N TYR A 61 5.36 15.50 6.13
CA TYR A 61 4.56 15.92 4.98
C TYR A 61 5.19 17.12 4.24
N THR A 62 5.82 18.05 4.96
CA THR A 62 6.56 19.19 4.39
C THR A 62 7.79 18.69 3.64
N ASP A 63 8.55 17.77 4.23
CA ASP A 63 9.70 17.17 3.57
C ASP A 63 9.29 16.40 2.30
N TYR A 64 8.23 15.60 2.36
CA TYR A 64 7.64 14.92 1.21
C TYR A 64 7.23 15.90 0.09
N THR A 65 6.46 16.93 0.42
CA THR A 65 5.99 17.90 -0.59
C THR A 65 7.12 18.74 -1.19
N SER A 66 8.20 19.01 -0.43
CA SER A 66 9.38 19.71 -0.94
C SER A 66 10.15 18.94 -2.02
N LYS A 67 10.00 17.61 -2.07
CA LYS A 67 10.65 16.73 -3.05
C LYS A 67 9.76 16.37 -4.23
N LEU A 68 8.49 16.76 -4.20
CA LEU A 68 7.60 16.53 -5.33
C LEU A 68 8.00 17.42 -6.50
N THR A 69 7.99 16.82 -7.69
CA THR A 69 7.99 17.56 -8.95
C THR A 69 6.54 17.86 -9.36
N SER A 70 6.35 18.60 -10.45
CA SER A 70 5.02 18.85 -11.03
C SER A 70 4.26 17.56 -11.38
N GLU A 71 4.96 16.44 -11.60
CA GLU A 71 4.36 15.13 -11.89
C GLU A 71 3.75 14.45 -10.66
N GLY A 72 4.12 14.93 -9.46
CA GLY A 72 3.75 14.32 -8.18
C GLY A 72 4.60 13.08 -7.85
N PRO A 73 4.05 12.13 -7.09
CA PRO A 73 4.74 10.88 -6.77
C PRO A 73 5.10 10.07 -8.00
N LEU A 74 6.23 9.39 -7.94
CA LEU A 74 6.70 8.52 -9.03
C LEU A 74 5.97 7.17 -9.02
N ALA A 75 5.85 6.54 -7.86
CA ALA A 75 5.29 5.20 -7.72
C ALA A 75 4.81 4.90 -6.29
N TYR A 76 4.13 3.78 -6.12
CA TYR A 76 3.66 3.25 -4.85
C TYR A 76 4.10 1.80 -4.72
N TYR A 77 4.64 1.42 -3.56
CA TYR A 77 5.09 0.05 -3.28
C TYR A 77 3.92 -0.77 -2.76
N ASP A 78 3.61 -1.87 -3.46
CA ASP A 78 2.67 -2.89 -3.01
C ASP A 78 3.44 -3.96 -2.23
N ASP A 79 3.16 -4.10 -0.94
CA ASP A 79 3.83 -5.07 -0.07
C ASP A 79 3.30 -6.49 -0.24
N VAL A 80 2.17 -6.66 -0.93
CA VAL A 80 1.62 -7.98 -1.26
C VAL A 80 2.39 -8.60 -2.42
N ASN A 81 2.59 -7.86 -3.51
CA ASN A 81 3.30 -8.36 -4.69
C ASN A 81 4.80 -8.00 -4.72
N ASN A 82 5.28 -7.21 -3.74
CA ASN A 82 6.68 -6.79 -3.58
C ASN A 82 7.28 -6.05 -4.78
N PHE A 83 6.52 -5.13 -5.37
CA PHE A 83 7.04 -4.24 -6.40
C PHE A 83 6.43 -2.84 -6.33
N TYR A 84 7.10 -1.90 -7.00
CA TYR A 84 6.55 -0.57 -7.22
C TYR A 84 5.60 -0.57 -8.42
N VAL A 85 4.49 0.17 -8.30
CA VAL A 85 3.56 0.47 -9.38
C VAL A 85 3.64 1.94 -9.71
N ALA A 86 3.89 2.28 -10.98
CA ALA A 86 4.05 3.66 -11.39
C ALA A 86 2.74 4.46 -11.25
N THR A 87 2.84 5.70 -10.77
CA THR A 87 1.68 6.60 -10.60
C THR A 87 0.90 6.81 -11.90
N LYS A 88 1.58 6.80 -13.07
CA LYS A 88 0.92 6.93 -14.37
C LYS A 88 -0.05 5.79 -14.67
N ASP A 89 0.29 4.56 -14.26
CA ASP A 89 -0.53 3.37 -14.51
C ASP A 89 -1.72 3.35 -13.56
N ILE A 90 -1.52 3.77 -12.31
CA ILE A 90 -2.58 3.99 -11.31
C ILE A 90 -3.56 5.08 -11.80
N LYS A 91 -3.05 6.21 -12.30
CA LYS A 91 -3.89 7.30 -12.87
C LYS A 91 -4.68 6.81 -14.09
N LEU A 92 -4.06 6.03 -14.96
CA LEU A 92 -4.74 5.44 -16.11
C LEU A 92 -5.84 4.48 -15.67
N ALA A 93 -5.58 3.62 -14.69
CA ALA A 93 -6.58 2.73 -14.11
C ALA A 93 -7.75 3.52 -13.48
N TYR A 94 -7.46 4.59 -12.74
CA TYR A 94 -8.49 5.48 -12.19
C TYR A 94 -9.40 6.08 -13.27
N ILE A 95 -8.82 6.57 -14.38
CA ILE A 95 -9.57 7.21 -15.46
C ILE A 95 -10.38 6.20 -16.28
N THR A 96 -9.88 4.97 -16.42
CA THR A 96 -10.49 3.94 -17.29
C THR A 96 -11.47 3.03 -16.57
N GLN A 97 -11.39 2.94 -15.24
CA GLN A 97 -12.30 2.12 -14.45
C GLN A 97 -13.69 2.76 -14.36
N SER A 98 -14.72 1.96 -14.58
CA SER A 98 -16.10 2.32 -14.23
C SER A 98 -16.36 2.03 -12.74
N GLY A 99 -16.81 3.03 -11.99
CA GLY A 99 -17.19 2.89 -10.57
C GLY A 99 -16.08 3.28 -9.59
N ASP A 100 -16.18 2.78 -8.35
CA ASP A 100 -15.28 3.19 -7.26
C ASP A 100 -13.87 2.63 -7.46
N PHE A 101 -12.90 3.52 -7.65
CA PHE A 101 -11.50 3.15 -7.74
C PHE A 101 -10.88 2.94 -6.35
N SER A 102 -10.11 1.86 -6.21
CA SER A 102 -9.28 1.60 -5.03
C SER A 102 -7.84 1.37 -5.47
N MET A 103 -6.94 2.25 -5.01
CA MET A 103 -5.50 2.15 -5.29
C MET A 103 -4.93 0.85 -4.73
N ASP A 104 -5.32 0.48 -3.50
CA ASP A 104 -4.90 -0.77 -2.85
C ASP A 104 -5.37 -2.00 -3.63
N ALA A 105 -6.60 -1.98 -4.17
CA ALA A 105 -7.11 -3.07 -4.98
C ALA A 105 -6.40 -3.16 -6.33
N TYR A 106 -6.14 -2.03 -6.98
CA TYR A 106 -5.44 -1.99 -8.26
C TYR A 106 -3.98 -2.47 -8.13
N THR A 107 -3.23 -1.89 -7.20
CA THR A 107 -1.79 -2.19 -7.00
C THR A 107 -1.54 -3.64 -6.61
N SER A 108 -2.46 -4.26 -5.86
CA SER A 108 -2.38 -5.69 -5.51
C SER A 108 -2.94 -6.66 -6.57
N SER A 109 -3.45 -6.16 -7.70
CA SER A 109 -4.08 -6.99 -8.74
C SER A 109 -3.10 -7.50 -9.80
N SER A 110 -3.51 -8.50 -10.56
CA SER A 110 -2.77 -8.98 -11.74
C SER A 110 -2.67 -7.97 -12.89
N ASN A 111 -3.41 -6.85 -12.82
CA ASN A 111 -3.32 -5.76 -13.80
C ASN A 111 -2.25 -4.73 -13.44
N ALA A 112 -1.70 -4.78 -12.22
CA ALA A 112 -0.61 -3.93 -11.81
C ALA A 112 0.66 -4.28 -12.59
N LYS A 113 1.41 -3.25 -12.96
CA LYS A 113 2.68 -3.40 -13.66
C LYS A 113 3.80 -3.03 -12.71
N SER A 114 4.78 -3.92 -12.61
CA SER A 114 6.04 -3.62 -11.92
C SER A 114 6.75 -2.47 -12.61
N LEU A 115 7.26 -1.54 -11.81
CA LEU A 115 8.20 -0.51 -12.21
C LEU A 115 9.60 -0.98 -11.85
N ASP A 116 10.43 -1.24 -12.85
CA ASP A 116 11.83 -1.58 -12.63
C ASP A 116 12.61 -0.36 -12.12
N MET A 117 13.38 -0.58 -11.05
CA MET A 117 14.14 0.46 -10.37
C MET A 117 15.63 0.13 -10.38
N VAL A 118 16.44 1.02 -10.94
CA VAL A 118 17.89 0.83 -11.08
C VAL A 118 18.72 1.75 -10.18
N ALA A 119 18.07 2.66 -9.44
CA ALA A 119 18.73 3.68 -8.64
C ALA A 119 18.48 3.46 -7.13
N PRO A 120 19.49 3.73 -6.28
CA PRO A 120 19.33 3.61 -4.83
C PRO A 120 18.20 4.48 -4.29
N VAL A 121 17.46 3.93 -3.33
CA VAL A 121 16.36 4.62 -2.66
C VAL A 121 16.79 5.04 -1.26
N LYS A 122 16.37 6.23 -0.85
CA LYS A 122 16.50 6.73 0.52
C LYS A 122 15.16 6.63 1.24
N GLU A 123 15.13 6.06 2.43
CA GLU A 123 13.94 6.09 3.29
C GLU A 123 13.94 7.33 4.16
N VAL A 124 12.79 7.99 4.23
CA VAL A 124 12.58 9.17 5.06
C VAL A 124 11.59 8.85 6.16
N SER A 125 11.99 9.12 7.40
CA SER A 125 11.18 8.95 8.59
C SER A 125 11.31 10.15 9.53
N VAL A 126 10.54 10.13 10.62
CA VAL A 126 10.64 11.09 11.72
C VAL A 126 11.12 10.35 12.95
N ASP A 127 12.14 10.86 13.63
CA ASP A 127 12.60 10.30 14.90
C ASP A 127 11.66 10.64 16.07
N SER A 128 11.96 10.10 17.26
CA SER A 128 11.18 10.37 18.47
C SER A 128 11.19 11.85 18.91
N THR A 129 12.03 12.69 18.32
CA THR A 129 12.13 14.13 18.61
C THR A 129 11.40 14.99 17.58
N GLY A 130 10.76 14.39 16.57
CA GLY A 130 10.07 15.11 15.51
C GLY A 130 10.99 15.55 14.37
N LYS A 131 12.24 15.06 14.32
CA LYS A 131 13.20 15.45 13.29
C LYS A 131 13.21 14.46 12.13
N ILE A 132 13.38 14.97 10.91
CA ILE A 132 13.58 14.16 9.71
C ILE A 132 14.88 13.36 9.81
N VAL A 133 14.77 12.06 9.55
CA VAL A 133 15.87 11.12 9.39
C VAL A 133 15.81 10.55 7.98
N VAL A 134 16.96 10.48 7.32
CA VAL A 134 17.11 9.91 5.97
C VAL A 134 18.12 8.78 6.04
N THR A 135 17.71 7.60 5.59
CA THR A 135 18.54 6.38 5.61
C THR A 135 18.67 5.82 4.20
N ASP A 136 19.87 5.45 3.79
CA ASP A 136 20.06 4.74 2.51
C ASP A 136 19.57 3.30 2.66
N VAL A 137 18.65 2.86 1.81
CA VAL A 137 18.07 1.51 1.89
C VAL A 137 18.69 0.52 0.89
N GLY A 138 19.66 0.96 0.09
CA GLY A 138 20.27 0.15 -0.97
C GLY A 138 19.27 -0.25 -2.07
N ASN A 139 19.73 -1.05 -3.04
CA ASN A 139 18.89 -1.61 -4.11
C ASN A 139 18.14 -2.90 -3.69
N ASN A 140 18.17 -3.29 -2.41
CA ASN A 140 17.94 -4.68 -1.96
C ASN A 140 16.63 -4.92 -1.17
N ASP A 141 15.59 -4.11 -1.34
CA ASP A 141 14.23 -4.53 -0.94
C ASP A 141 13.45 -4.93 -2.21
N ASP A 142 13.62 -6.20 -2.59
CA ASP A 142 12.63 -7.10 -3.22
C ASP A 142 12.17 -6.97 -4.68
N SER A 143 12.88 -6.30 -5.59
CA SER A 143 12.72 -6.58 -7.04
C SER A 143 13.96 -6.19 -7.86
N GLN A 144 14.94 -7.08 -7.92
CA GLN A 144 15.97 -7.04 -8.96
C GLN A 144 15.80 -8.23 -9.89
N THR A 145 15.04 -8.04 -10.97
CA THR A 145 15.25 -8.82 -12.19
C THR A 145 16.11 -7.96 -13.11
N PHE A 146 17.36 -8.35 -13.24
CA PHE A 146 18.27 -7.81 -14.23
C PHE A 146 17.92 -8.39 -15.60
N ASP A 147 17.49 -7.56 -16.53
CA ASP A 147 17.75 -7.79 -17.94
C ASP A 147 18.71 -6.69 -18.42
N ILE A 148 20.00 -7.01 -18.36
CA ILE A 148 21.03 -6.26 -19.07
C ILE A 148 20.98 -6.72 -20.53
N GLU A 149 20.06 -6.19 -21.32
CA GLU A 149 20.24 -6.23 -22.78
C GLU A 149 21.16 -5.09 -23.20
N ASN A 150 22.46 -5.38 -23.10
CA ASN A 150 23.48 -4.76 -23.93
C ASN A 150 23.05 -4.91 -25.39
N THR A 151 22.71 -3.80 -26.05
CA THR A 151 22.74 -3.77 -27.51
C THR A 151 23.70 -2.67 -27.94
N TYR A 152 24.73 -3.12 -28.64
CA TYR A 152 25.81 -2.37 -29.28
C TYR A 152 25.30 -1.35 -30.30
#